data_AF-F0FE56-F1
#
_entry.id   AF-F0FE56-F1
#
_cell.length_a   1.000
_cell.length_b   1.000
_cell.length_c   1.000
_cell.angle_alpha   90.00
_cell.angle_beta   90.00
_cell.angle_gamma   90.00
#
_symmetry.space_group_name_H-M   'P 1'
#
loop_
_entity.id
_entity.type
_entity.pdbx_description
1 polymer ?
#
loop_
_entity_poly.entity_id
_entity_poly.type
_entity_poly.pdbx_seq_one_letter_code
_entity_poly.pdbx_strand_id
1 'polypeptide(L)'
;MSDTEMTELHKKEQKLALYIINHYENVQKIEFDEFSKGNLWKGDSVSLIVNDTSYIPHISLESKDESYNINDDSHTDSTELTFRLKKKEKVTNFKDTGETDVIYSGENAWLTTEEKVKVRNQEEGLALFLLNHYENVEKIEFTKISRKPFGQARYAALLVNDNIKIYTYLDDSYDNYHLSDNPEKDGLKAKENPTNFQSLDSVTVIYYTGK
;
A
#
# COMPACT_ATOMS: atom_id res chain seq x y z
N MET A 1 -9.22 1.32 -14.68
CA MET A 1 -10.25 0.31 -14.99
C MET A 1 -11.52 1.03 -15.42
N SER A 2 -12.34 0.43 -16.27
CA SER A 2 -13.68 0.93 -16.55
C SER A 2 -14.63 0.66 -15.37
N ASP A 3 -15.73 1.41 -15.28
CA ASP A 3 -16.75 1.24 -14.22
C ASP A 3 -17.32 -0.19 -14.18
N THR A 4 -17.45 -0.82 -15.35
CA THR A 4 -17.89 -2.21 -15.48
C THR A 4 -16.86 -3.19 -14.91
N GLU A 5 -15.57 -3.00 -15.23
CA GLU A 5 -14.50 -3.83 -14.66
C GLU A 5 -14.40 -3.65 -13.14
N MET A 6 -14.56 -2.43 -12.63
CA MET A 6 -14.60 -2.15 -11.19
C MET A 6 -15.76 -2.87 -10.49
N THR A 7 -16.95 -2.83 -11.10
CA THR A 7 -18.13 -3.50 -10.56
C THR A 7 -17.93 -5.02 -10.48
N GLU A 8 -17.32 -5.63 -11.50
CA GLU A 8 -17.03 -7.05 -11.51
C GLU A 8 -15.93 -7.43 -10.52
N LEU A 9 -14.91 -6.59 -10.37
CA LEU A 9 -13.87 -6.76 -9.35
C LEU A 9 -14.46 -6.75 -7.94
N HIS A 10 -15.30 -5.76 -7.63
CA HIS A 10 -15.95 -5.66 -6.32
C HIS A 10 -16.79 -6.90 -5.98
N LYS A 11 -17.51 -7.49 -6.96
CA LYS A 11 -18.23 -8.76 -6.75
C LYS A 11 -17.28 -9.93 -6.45
N LYS A 12 -16.14 -10.01 -7.14
CA LYS A 12 -15.13 -11.06 -6.92
C LYS A 12 -14.52 -10.92 -5.52
N GLU A 13 -14.21 -9.70 -5.10
CA GLU A 13 -13.70 -9.39 -3.77
C GLU A 13 -14.72 -9.67 -2.67
N GLN A 14 -15.99 -9.33 -2.88
CA GLN A 14 -17.06 -9.62 -1.91
C GLN A 14 -17.18 -11.13 -1.64
N LYS A 15 -17.10 -11.95 -2.69
CA LYS A 15 -17.09 -13.41 -2.55
C LYS A 15 -15.86 -13.90 -1.77
N LEU A 16 -14.69 -13.36 -2.05
CA LEU A 16 -13.46 -13.70 -1.33
C LEU A 16 -13.51 -13.27 0.14
N ALA A 17 -14.04 -12.08 0.44
CA ALA A 17 -14.25 -11.62 1.81
C ALA A 17 -15.17 -12.56 2.58
N LEU A 18 -16.30 -12.94 1.99
CA LEU A 18 -17.23 -13.92 2.58
C LEU A 18 -16.57 -15.27 2.81
N TYR A 19 -15.76 -15.75 1.86
CA TYR A 19 -15.00 -16.97 2.04
C TYR A 19 -14.09 -16.88 3.27
N ILE A 20 -13.32 -15.80 3.42
CA ILE A 20 -12.41 -15.62 4.55
C ILE A 20 -13.17 -15.57 5.89
N ILE A 21 -14.23 -14.75 5.97
CA ILE A 21 -15.07 -14.64 7.17
C ILE A 21 -15.65 -16.00 7.55
N ASN A 22 -16.02 -16.82 6.56
CA ASN A 22 -16.64 -18.12 6.80
C ASN A 22 -15.66 -19.22 7.21
N HIS A 23 -14.41 -19.13 6.77
CA HIS A 23 -13.42 -20.21 6.93
C HIS A 23 -12.38 -19.93 8.03
N TYR A 24 -12.22 -18.69 8.47
CA TYR A 24 -11.18 -18.31 9.43
C TYR A 24 -11.73 -17.64 10.69
N GLU A 25 -11.07 -17.91 11.82
CA GLU A 25 -11.43 -17.37 13.13
C GLU A 25 -11.05 -15.89 13.28
N ASN A 26 -11.83 -15.16 14.08
CA ASN A 26 -11.53 -13.79 14.53
C ASN A 26 -11.31 -12.76 13.41
N VAL A 27 -11.94 -12.91 12.25
CA VAL A 27 -11.86 -11.95 11.14
C VAL A 27 -12.73 -10.72 11.46
N GLN A 28 -12.09 -9.60 11.82
CA GLN A 28 -12.73 -8.33 12.17
C GLN A 28 -12.61 -7.29 11.05
N LYS A 29 -11.50 -7.31 10.30
CA LYS A 29 -11.24 -6.40 9.19
C LYS A 29 -10.61 -7.14 8.02
N ILE A 30 -11.05 -6.84 6.79
CA ILE A 30 -10.43 -7.27 5.53
C ILE A 30 -10.20 -6.04 4.66
N GLU A 31 -8.99 -5.90 4.14
CA GLU A 31 -8.63 -4.80 3.24
C GLU A 31 -8.00 -5.38 1.97
N PHE A 32 -8.66 -5.18 0.83
CA PHE A 32 -8.12 -5.53 -0.48
C PHE A 32 -7.11 -4.47 -0.90
N ASP A 33 -5.86 -4.92 -1.09
CA ASP A 33 -4.69 -4.07 -1.26
C ASP A 33 -4.34 -3.85 -2.74
N GLU A 34 -3.81 -4.87 -3.39
CA GLU A 34 -3.31 -4.79 -4.77
C GLU A 34 -4.09 -5.72 -5.69
N PHE A 35 -4.78 -5.13 -6.68
CA PHE A 35 -5.34 -5.88 -7.79
C PHE A 35 -4.33 -6.00 -8.93
N SER A 36 -4.03 -7.25 -9.30
CA SER A 36 -3.20 -7.59 -10.45
C SER A 36 -4.06 -8.16 -11.57
N LYS A 37 -4.15 -7.42 -12.67
CA LYS A 37 -4.82 -7.92 -13.87
C LYS A 37 -3.99 -9.02 -14.52
N GLY A 38 -4.63 -10.16 -14.70
CA GLY A 38 -4.04 -11.32 -15.36
C GLY A 38 -3.67 -11.06 -16.83
N ASN A 39 -2.77 -11.87 -17.37
CA ASN A 39 -2.55 -11.95 -18.81
C ASN A 39 -3.22 -13.22 -19.37
N LEU A 40 -3.07 -13.50 -20.68
CA LEU A 40 -3.72 -14.65 -21.33
C LEU A 40 -3.48 -16.01 -20.62
N TRP A 41 -2.43 -16.12 -19.81
CA TRP A 41 -2.02 -17.36 -19.14
C TRP A 41 -2.14 -17.32 -17.60
N LYS A 42 -2.46 -16.17 -17.01
CA LYS A 42 -2.60 -15.98 -15.56
C LYS A 42 -3.91 -15.26 -15.28
N GLY A 43 -4.74 -15.81 -14.41
CA GLY A 43 -5.98 -15.17 -13.98
C GLY A 43 -5.72 -13.89 -13.18
N ASP A 44 -6.77 -13.09 -13.01
CA ASP A 44 -6.73 -11.94 -12.11
C ASP A 44 -6.42 -12.38 -10.68
N SER A 45 -5.65 -11.58 -9.96
CA SER A 45 -5.36 -11.83 -8.55
C SER A 45 -5.47 -10.58 -7.70
N VAL A 46 -5.66 -10.79 -6.40
CA VAL A 46 -5.68 -9.71 -5.41
C VAL A 46 -4.84 -10.08 -4.21
N SER A 47 -4.14 -9.10 -3.65
CA SER A 47 -3.54 -9.21 -2.32
C SER A 47 -4.47 -8.57 -1.29
N LEU A 48 -4.48 -9.09 -0.07
CA LEU A 48 -5.31 -8.51 1.00
C LEU A 48 -4.65 -8.59 2.37
N ILE A 49 -5.13 -7.76 3.27
CA ILE A 49 -4.71 -7.68 4.67
C ILE A 49 -5.91 -8.04 5.55
N VAL A 50 -5.71 -8.93 6.52
CA VAL A 50 -6.72 -9.29 7.52
C VAL A 50 -6.29 -8.79 8.90
N ASN A 51 -7.19 -8.12 9.60
CA ASN A 51 -6.99 -7.55 10.94
C ASN A 51 -5.70 -6.75 11.07
N ASP A 52 -5.33 -6.02 10.01
CA ASP A 52 -4.10 -5.21 9.94
C ASP A 52 -2.79 -5.98 10.22
N THR A 53 -2.82 -7.31 10.23
CA THR A 53 -1.70 -8.14 10.75
C THR A 53 -1.37 -9.35 9.90
N SER A 54 -2.26 -9.77 9.01
CA SER A 54 -2.05 -10.92 8.13
C SER A 54 -2.13 -10.48 6.68
N TYR A 55 -0.98 -10.40 6.02
CA TYR A 55 -0.91 -10.12 4.59
C TYR A 55 -0.99 -11.43 3.78
N ILE A 56 -1.87 -11.47 2.79
CA ILE A 56 -2.06 -12.61 1.91
C ILE A 56 -1.86 -12.13 0.48
N PRO A 57 -0.71 -12.45 -0.15
CA PRO A 57 -0.40 -12.00 -1.49
C PRO A 57 -1.08 -12.86 -2.56
N HIS A 58 -1.45 -12.22 -3.67
CA HIS A 58 -1.73 -12.88 -4.96
C HIS A 58 -2.78 -14.01 -4.94
N ILE A 59 -3.89 -13.81 -4.23
CA ILE A 59 -5.04 -14.72 -4.26
C ILE A 59 -5.69 -14.65 -5.63
N SER A 60 -5.78 -15.79 -6.31
CA SER A 60 -6.49 -15.88 -7.59
C SER A 60 -7.98 -15.61 -7.41
N LEU A 61 -8.53 -14.70 -8.21
CA LEU A 61 -9.96 -14.38 -8.24
C LEU A 61 -10.77 -15.31 -9.16
N GLU A 62 -10.10 -16.21 -9.89
CA GLU A 62 -10.70 -17.12 -10.87
C GLU A 62 -11.08 -18.49 -10.29
N SER A 63 -11.30 -18.59 -8.97
CA SER A 63 -11.68 -19.87 -8.35
C SER A 63 -13.05 -20.33 -8.84
N LYS A 64 -13.07 -21.47 -9.56
CA LYS A 64 -14.28 -22.07 -10.14
C LYS A 64 -15.15 -22.80 -9.12
N ASP A 65 -14.54 -23.24 -8.02
CA ASP A 65 -15.16 -24.11 -7.01
C ASP A 65 -15.39 -23.37 -5.67
N GLU A 66 -15.27 -22.04 -5.67
CA GLU A 66 -15.32 -21.18 -4.45
C GLU A 66 -14.29 -21.52 -3.37
N SER A 67 -13.38 -22.48 -3.62
CA SER A 67 -12.23 -22.76 -2.79
C SER A 67 -11.08 -21.85 -3.21
N TYR A 68 -10.81 -20.80 -2.43
CA TYR A 68 -9.65 -19.95 -2.69
C TYR A 68 -8.40 -20.62 -2.12
N ASN A 69 -7.35 -20.72 -2.95
CA ASN A 69 -6.04 -21.14 -2.48
C ASN A 69 -5.39 -19.98 -1.73
N ILE A 70 -5.69 -19.92 -0.44
CA ILE A 70 -5.03 -19.05 0.51
C ILE A 70 -3.82 -19.85 0.99
N ASN A 71 -2.65 -19.58 0.39
CA ASN A 71 -1.39 -20.31 0.62
C ASN A 71 -1.17 -20.55 2.13
N ASP A 72 -1.24 -21.83 2.53
CA ASP A 72 -0.95 -22.32 3.90
C ASP A 72 0.56 -22.56 4.09
N ASP A 73 1.31 -22.66 2.98
CA ASP A 73 2.73 -23.03 2.96
C ASP A 73 3.63 -21.83 2.63
N SER A 74 4.13 -21.13 3.66
CA SER A 74 5.36 -20.33 3.53
C SER A 74 6.56 -21.19 3.93
N HIS A 75 7.08 -21.99 3.00
CA HIS A 75 8.47 -22.45 3.08
C HIS A 75 9.37 -21.32 2.55
N THR A 76 9.70 -20.34 3.40
CA THR A 76 10.78 -19.39 3.15
C THR A 76 11.44 -19.01 4.47
N ASP A 77 12.70 -19.45 4.63
CA ASP A 77 13.65 -18.94 5.61
C ASP A 77 13.87 -17.44 5.39
N SER A 78 13.05 -16.60 6.02
CA SER A 78 13.38 -15.22 6.36
C SER A 78 12.24 -14.65 7.19
N THR A 79 12.54 -13.64 7.99
CA THR A 79 11.70 -12.94 8.97
C THR A 79 10.43 -12.24 8.42
N GLU A 80 9.89 -12.67 7.28
CA GLU A 80 8.72 -12.09 6.61
C GLU A 80 7.44 -12.87 6.96
N LEU A 81 6.54 -12.19 7.68
CA LEU A 81 5.09 -12.25 7.50
C LEU A 81 4.48 -13.65 7.38
N THR A 82 4.60 -14.44 8.45
CA THR A 82 3.90 -15.71 8.60
C THR A 82 2.39 -15.46 8.67
N PHE A 83 1.63 -16.11 7.79
CA PHE A 83 0.18 -16.26 7.83
C PHE A 83 -0.32 -16.63 9.25
N ARG A 84 -1.23 -15.84 9.85
CA ARG A 84 -1.74 -16.03 11.23
C ARG A 84 -3.23 -16.37 11.34
N LEU A 85 -3.92 -16.59 10.23
CA LEU A 85 -5.35 -16.90 10.29
C LEU A 85 -5.56 -18.36 10.66
N LYS A 86 -6.21 -18.58 11.81
CA LYS A 86 -6.61 -19.92 12.23
C LYS A 86 -7.87 -20.34 11.48
N LYS A 87 -7.81 -21.45 10.75
CA LYS A 87 -9.00 -22.06 10.12
C LYS A 87 -9.99 -22.47 11.20
N LYS A 88 -11.28 -22.23 10.97
CA LYS A 88 -12.35 -22.74 11.82
C LYS A 88 -12.41 -24.26 11.71
N GLU A 89 -12.67 -24.93 12.83
CA GLU A 89 -12.97 -26.37 12.81
C GLU A 89 -14.25 -26.68 12.02
N LYS A 90 -15.20 -25.75 12.02
CA LYS A 90 -16.44 -25.84 11.24
C LYS A 90 -16.68 -24.52 10.52
N VAL A 91 -16.78 -24.59 9.19
CA VAL A 91 -17.10 -23.43 8.36
C VAL A 91 -18.47 -22.85 8.74
N THR A 92 -18.57 -21.53 8.73
CA THR A 92 -19.86 -20.84 8.85
C THR A 92 -20.43 -20.56 7.47
N ASN A 93 -21.72 -20.18 7.40
CA ASN A 93 -22.41 -19.89 6.15
C ASN A 93 -23.09 -18.51 6.22
N PHE A 94 -22.34 -17.48 6.61
CA PHE A 94 -22.82 -16.10 6.53
C PHE A 94 -23.07 -15.71 5.08
N LYS A 95 -24.13 -14.92 4.87
CA LYS A 95 -24.56 -14.45 3.54
C LYS A 95 -24.10 -13.03 3.22
N ASP A 96 -23.61 -12.33 4.23
CA ASP A 96 -23.08 -10.97 4.18
C ASP A 96 -21.88 -10.88 5.14
N THR A 97 -21.19 -9.74 5.13
CA THR A 97 -19.99 -9.50 5.92
C THR A 97 -20.29 -9.19 7.38
N GLY A 98 -21.56 -9.05 7.78
CA GLY A 98 -21.96 -8.74 9.14
C GLY A 98 -21.27 -7.49 9.70
N GLU A 99 -20.62 -7.65 10.85
CA GLU A 99 -19.84 -6.59 11.53
C GLU A 99 -18.38 -6.51 11.07
N THR A 100 -17.93 -7.40 10.17
CA THR A 100 -16.57 -7.34 9.63
C THR A 100 -16.45 -6.11 8.73
N ASP A 101 -15.46 -5.26 9.03
CA ASP A 101 -15.12 -4.11 8.21
C ASP A 101 -14.39 -4.60 6.93
N VAL A 102 -14.95 -4.31 5.75
CA VAL A 102 -14.40 -4.77 4.47
C VAL A 102 -14.16 -3.58 3.56
N ILE A 103 -12.89 -3.38 3.18
CA ILE A 103 -12.44 -2.29 2.32
C ILE A 103 -12.06 -2.89 0.96
N TYR A 104 -12.81 -2.55 -0.09
CA TYR A 104 -12.64 -3.09 -1.45
C TYR A 104 -11.58 -2.34 -2.25
N SER A 105 -11.01 -2.99 -3.27
CA SER A 105 -10.11 -2.29 -4.17
C SER A 105 -10.89 -1.27 -5.01
N GLY A 106 -10.38 -0.05 -5.05
CA GLY A 106 -10.96 1.07 -5.81
C GLY A 106 -12.22 1.72 -5.24
N GLU A 107 -12.75 1.29 -4.09
CA GLU A 107 -13.52 2.21 -3.26
C GLU A 107 -12.56 3.30 -2.76
N ASN A 108 -12.91 4.57 -3.00
CA ASN A 108 -12.06 5.76 -2.82
C ASN A 108 -11.74 6.11 -1.34
N ALA A 109 -11.25 5.15 -0.58
CA ALA A 109 -10.41 5.37 0.59
C ALA A 109 -9.11 4.60 0.38
N TRP A 110 -8.22 5.17 -0.44
CA TRP A 110 -6.82 4.72 -0.60
C TRP A 110 -6.11 4.46 0.74
N LEU A 111 -6.59 5.12 1.80
CA LEU A 111 -6.16 5.07 3.19
C LEU A 111 -7.38 5.40 4.07
N THR A 112 -7.49 4.77 5.24
CA THR A 112 -8.39 5.26 6.31
C THR A 112 -8.04 6.71 6.70
N THR A 113 -8.94 7.43 7.39
CA THR A 113 -8.64 8.80 7.86
C THR A 113 -7.35 8.85 8.69
N GLU A 114 -7.13 7.86 9.55
CA GLU A 114 -5.91 7.77 10.37
C GLU A 114 -4.65 7.53 9.53
N GLU A 115 -4.74 6.67 8.52
CA GLU A 115 -3.62 6.42 7.63
C GLU A 115 -3.31 7.60 6.70
N LYS A 116 -4.33 8.37 6.29
CA LYS A 116 -4.10 9.63 5.54
C LYS A 116 -3.27 10.61 6.36
N VAL A 117 -3.54 10.71 7.66
CA VAL A 117 -2.74 11.53 8.57
C VAL A 117 -1.31 10.99 8.69
N LYS A 118 -1.14 9.68 8.85
CA LYS A 118 0.21 9.06 8.90
C LYS A 118 1.01 9.30 7.63
N VAL A 119 0.40 9.07 6.46
CA VAL A 119 1.07 9.32 5.16
C VAL A 119 1.38 10.79 4.97
N ARG A 120 0.48 11.70 5.36
CA ARG A 120 0.75 13.15 5.33
C ARG A 120 2.00 13.50 6.15
N ASN A 121 2.13 12.98 7.36
CA ASN A 121 3.29 13.22 8.21
C ASN A 121 4.59 12.65 7.61
N GLN A 122 4.52 11.47 6.96
CA GLN A 122 5.66 10.88 6.27
C GLN A 122 6.08 11.69 5.04
N GLU A 123 5.12 12.17 4.24
CA GLU A 123 5.38 13.05 3.10
C GLU A 123 6.01 14.37 3.55
N GLU A 124 5.53 14.95 4.65
CA GLU A 124 6.12 16.15 5.27
C GLU A 124 7.56 15.91 5.75
N GLY A 125 7.82 14.78 6.41
CA GLY A 125 9.16 14.39 6.84
C GLY A 125 10.14 14.26 5.67
N LEU A 126 9.72 13.61 4.57
CA LEU A 126 10.55 13.50 3.37
C LEU A 126 10.77 14.86 2.70
N ALA A 127 9.73 15.70 2.62
CA ALA A 127 9.85 17.04 2.04
C ALA A 127 10.84 17.91 2.84
N LEU A 128 10.79 17.85 4.17
CA LEU A 128 11.73 18.55 5.05
C LEU A 128 13.15 18.00 4.88
N PHE A 129 13.31 16.69 4.78
CA PHE A 129 14.60 16.08 4.49
C PHE A 129 15.20 16.61 3.18
N LEU A 130 14.43 16.62 2.09
CA LEU A 130 14.88 17.09 0.78
C LEU A 130 15.25 18.58 0.82
N LEU A 131 14.38 19.41 1.39
CA LEU A 131 14.63 20.84 1.56
C LEU A 131 15.92 21.09 2.37
N ASN A 132 16.18 20.28 3.39
CA ASN A 132 17.34 20.47 4.27
C ASN A 132 18.66 19.97 3.69
N HIS A 133 18.63 18.93 2.85
CA HIS A 133 19.85 18.25 2.36
C HIS A 133 20.22 18.62 0.93
N TYR A 134 19.32 19.18 0.12
CA TYR A 134 19.58 19.48 -1.28
C TYR A 134 19.42 20.96 -1.61
N GLU A 135 20.18 21.41 -2.62
CA GLU A 135 20.18 22.78 -3.12
C GLU A 135 18.99 23.02 -4.06
N ASN A 136 18.48 24.25 -4.07
CA ASN A 136 17.49 24.75 -5.04
C ASN A 136 16.18 23.92 -5.11
N VAL A 137 15.73 23.34 -3.99
CA VAL A 137 14.43 22.66 -3.91
C VAL A 137 13.33 23.71 -3.80
N GLU A 138 12.54 23.91 -4.86
CA GLU A 138 11.45 24.90 -4.92
C GLU A 138 10.07 24.25 -4.96
N LYS A 139 9.97 23.07 -5.57
CA LYS A 139 8.74 22.30 -5.65
C LYS A 139 8.99 20.81 -5.42
N ILE A 140 8.09 20.18 -4.66
CA ILE A 140 8.04 18.73 -4.43
C ILE A 140 6.62 18.25 -4.72
N GLU A 141 6.47 17.24 -5.57
CA GLU A 141 5.18 16.66 -5.93
C GLU A 141 5.19 15.14 -5.75
N PHE A 142 4.37 14.65 -4.83
CA PHE A 142 4.17 13.23 -4.59
C PHE A 142 3.22 12.67 -5.65
N THR A 143 3.80 12.01 -6.65
CA THR A 143 3.08 11.48 -7.81
C THR A 143 2.48 10.09 -7.56
N LYS A 144 3.08 9.33 -6.64
CA LYS A 144 2.60 8.01 -6.25
C LYS A 144 3.06 7.71 -4.83
N ILE A 145 2.14 7.27 -4.00
CA ILE A 145 2.45 6.53 -2.78
C ILE A 145 1.90 5.12 -3.01
N SER A 146 2.64 4.07 -2.65
CA SER A 146 2.10 2.72 -2.58
C SER A 146 1.35 2.53 -1.27
N ARG A 147 0.42 1.59 -1.26
CA ARG A 147 -0.07 1.07 0.01
C ARG A 147 1.10 0.40 0.74
N LYS A 148 0.97 0.28 2.07
CA LYS A 148 1.96 -0.35 2.94
C LYS A 148 1.54 -1.82 3.01
N PRO A 149 2.23 -2.77 2.35
CA PRO A 149 2.08 -4.16 2.77
C PRO A 149 2.44 -4.22 4.25
N PHE A 150 1.69 -4.99 5.03
CA PHE A 150 1.91 -5.08 6.48
C PHE A 150 3.40 -5.31 6.81
N GLY A 151 3.98 -4.50 7.69
CA GLY A 151 5.39 -4.60 8.10
C GLY A 151 6.44 -4.11 7.09
N GLN A 152 6.04 -3.61 5.92
CA GLN A 152 6.96 -3.04 4.92
C GLN A 152 6.83 -1.52 4.85
N ALA A 153 7.81 -0.80 4.33
CA ALA A 153 7.71 0.64 4.13
C ALA A 153 6.86 0.97 2.87
N ARG A 154 6.20 2.13 2.84
CA ARG A 154 5.42 2.55 1.65
C ARG A 154 6.38 3.02 0.58
N TYR A 155 6.31 2.49 -0.62
CA TYR A 155 7.04 3.06 -1.74
C TYR A 155 6.46 4.44 -2.11
N ALA A 156 7.32 5.41 -2.37
CA ALA A 156 6.96 6.74 -2.81
C ALA A 156 7.71 7.07 -4.11
N ALA A 157 6.98 7.64 -5.07
CA ALA A 157 7.54 8.30 -6.24
C ALA A 157 7.14 9.77 -6.23
N LEU A 158 8.12 10.64 -6.42
CA LEU A 158 7.92 12.08 -6.41
C LEU A 158 8.76 12.78 -7.47
N LEU A 159 8.35 14.01 -7.78
CA LEU A 159 9.08 14.94 -8.64
C LEU A 159 9.60 16.10 -7.81
N VAL A 160 10.87 16.43 -7.97
CA VAL A 160 11.47 17.67 -7.47
C VAL A 160 11.67 18.61 -8.65
N ASN A 161 11.22 19.86 -8.50
CA ASN A 161 11.28 20.90 -9.53
C ASN A 161 10.77 20.43 -10.91
N ASP A 162 9.69 19.63 -10.90
CA ASP A 162 8.98 19.08 -12.07
C ASP A 162 9.73 18.03 -12.91
N ASN A 163 11.03 17.84 -12.73
CA ASN A 163 11.83 17.01 -13.64
C ASN A 163 12.69 15.93 -12.96
N ILE A 164 13.11 16.13 -11.71
CA ILE A 164 13.94 15.17 -10.98
C ILE A 164 13.03 14.13 -10.36
N LYS A 165 13.13 12.88 -10.84
CA LYS A 165 12.36 11.77 -10.29
C LYS A 165 13.10 11.16 -9.12
N ILE A 166 12.40 11.02 -8.01
CA ILE A 166 12.93 10.33 -6.83
C ILE A 166 11.99 9.18 -6.54
N TYR A 167 12.60 8.03 -6.24
CA TYR A 167 11.89 6.89 -5.68
C TYR A 167 12.50 6.56 -4.33
N THR A 168 11.66 6.33 -3.33
CA THR A 168 12.11 6.03 -1.97
C THR A 168 11.05 5.22 -1.24
N TYR A 169 11.35 4.85 0.00
CA TYR A 169 10.39 4.28 0.91
C TYR A 169 10.09 5.26 2.06
N LEU A 170 8.81 5.41 2.40
CA LEU A 170 8.34 6.10 3.58
C LEU A 170 8.25 5.08 4.71
N ASP A 171 9.11 5.25 5.71
CA ASP A 171 9.15 4.43 6.91
C ASP A 171 9.04 5.34 8.14
N ASP A 172 8.34 4.85 9.17
CA ASP A 172 7.97 5.56 10.38
C ASP A 172 9.17 5.85 11.32
N SER A 173 10.37 5.32 11.00
CA SER A 173 11.51 5.27 11.92
C SER A 173 12.81 5.92 11.42
N TYR A 174 12.84 6.49 10.22
CA TYR A 174 14.10 6.89 9.59
C TYR A 174 14.28 8.41 9.45
N ASP A 175 15.33 8.92 10.08
CA ASP A 175 15.91 10.25 9.78
C ASP A 175 16.78 10.23 8.50
N ASN A 176 17.01 9.05 7.91
CA ASN A 176 17.87 8.85 6.73
C ASN A 176 17.06 8.20 5.59
N TYR A 177 16.53 9.01 4.68
CA TYR A 177 15.84 8.50 3.50
C TYR A 177 16.84 7.95 2.48
N HIS A 178 16.63 6.71 2.05
CA HIS A 178 17.36 6.12 0.93
C HIS A 178 16.68 6.47 -0.38
N LEU A 179 17.17 7.54 -1.02
CA LEU A 179 16.69 7.94 -2.34
C LEU A 179 17.25 6.98 -3.41
N SER A 180 16.46 6.70 -4.45
CA SER A 180 16.82 5.85 -5.59
C SER A 180 18.18 6.19 -6.19
N ASP A 181 18.78 5.24 -6.92
CA ASP A 181 20.16 5.33 -7.42
C ASP A 181 20.48 6.65 -8.13
N ASN A 182 21.01 7.57 -7.32
CA ASN A 182 21.70 8.81 -7.66
C ASN A 182 20.85 9.99 -8.17
N PRO A 183 20.10 10.68 -7.27
CA PRO A 183 19.38 11.90 -7.62
C PRO A 183 20.31 13.06 -8.04
N GLU A 184 21.60 13.01 -7.68
CA GLU A 184 22.59 14.00 -8.12
C GLU A 184 22.87 13.92 -9.63
N LYS A 185 22.83 12.71 -10.22
CA LYS A 185 22.94 12.53 -11.68
C LYS A 185 21.79 13.19 -12.42
N ASP A 186 20.62 13.25 -11.78
CA ASP A 186 19.43 13.89 -12.34
C ASP A 186 19.39 15.40 -12.06
N GLY A 187 20.42 15.95 -11.39
CA GLY A 187 20.61 17.39 -11.17
C GLY A 187 20.26 17.87 -9.75
N LEU A 188 19.89 16.97 -8.83
CA LEU A 188 19.63 17.34 -7.44
C LEU A 188 20.91 17.34 -6.62
N LYS A 189 21.56 18.50 -6.55
CA LYS A 189 22.84 18.66 -5.86
C LYS A 189 22.68 18.65 -4.34
N ALA A 190 23.43 17.80 -3.65
CA ALA A 190 23.49 17.82 -2.19
C ALA A 190 24.15 19.11 -1.68
N LYS A 191 23.63 19.65 -0.59
CA LYS A 191 24.24 20.76 0.14
C LYS A 191 25.52 20.27 0.81
N GLU A 192 26.55 21.11 0.79
CA GLU A 192 27.77 20.85 1.54
C GLU A 192 27.51 20.81 3.06
N ASN A 193 26.62 21.69 3.54
CA ASN A 193 26.17 21.73 4.93
C ASN A 193 24.63 21.69 4.95
N PRO A 194 24.01 20.60 5.44
CA PRO A 194 22.56 20.52 5.60
C PRO A 194 22.02 21.62 6.50
N THR A 195 20.82 22.09 6.19
CA THR A 195 20.07 23.03 7.04
C THR A 195 19.16 22.28 8.02
N ASN A 196 18.49 23.00 8.91
CA ASN A 196 17.57 22.41 9.90
C ASN A 196 16.23 23.16 9.96
N PHE A 197 15.64 23.45 8.80
CA PHE A 197 14.29 23.99 8.71
C PHE A 197 13.30 23.03 9.35
N GLN A 198 12.34 23.59 10.10
CA GLN A 198 11.27 22.87 10.78
C GLN A 198 9.91 23.07 10.09
N SER A 199 9.86 23.90 9.05
CA SER A 199 8.66 24.16 8.26
C SER A 199 8.97 24.14 6.76
N LEU A 200 7.92 23.94 5.96
CA LEU A 200 7.96 23.86 4.51
C LEU A 200 7.50 25.18 3.84
N ASP A 201 7.47 26.29 4.58
CA ASP A 201 6.89 27.55 4.11
C ASP A 201 7.61 28.16 2.88
N SER A 202 8.86 27.75 2.65
CA SER A 202 9.70 28.22 1.54
C SER A 202 9.64 27.34 0.29
N VAL A 203 8.87 26.24 0.31
CA VAL A 203 8.79 25.27 -0.79
C VAL A 203 7.32 24.96 -1.11
N THR A 204 7.02 24.74 -2.39
CA THR A 204 5.69 24.26 -2.78
C THR A 204 5.65 22.74 -2.66
N VAL A 205 4.77 22.20 -1.81
CA VAL A 205 4.57 20.75 -1.67
C VAL A 205 3.18 20.36 -2.17
N ILE A 206 3.14 19.51 -3.18
CA ILE A 206 1.92 18.88 -3.69
C ILE A 206 1.88 17.45 -3.17
N TYR A 207 0.94 17.20 -2.29
CA TYR A 207 0.78 15.91 -1.65
C TYR A 207 -0.03 14.91 -2.47
N TYR A 208 0.24 13.62 -2.26
CA TYR A 208 -0.52 12.58 -2.91
C TYR A 208 -1.97 12.55 -2.41
N THR A 209 -2.91 12.41 -3.34
CA THR A 209 -4.36 12.42 -3.04
C THR A 209 -5.05 11.07 -3.30
N GLY A 210 -4.30 10.04 -3.71
CA GLY A 210 -4.85 8.70 -3.94
C GLY A 210 -5.58 8.53 -5.27
N LYS A 211 -5.20 9.29 -6.32
CA LYS A 211 -5.76 9.19 -7.67
C LYS A 211 -4.93 8.31 -8.60
#